data_AF-A0A9E5FCC7-F1
#
_entry.id   AF-A0A9E5FCC7-F1
#
_cell.length_a   1.000
_cell.length_b   1.000
_cell.length_c   1.000
_cell.angle_alpha   90.00
_cell.angle_beta   90.00
_cell.angle_gamma   90.00
#
_symmetry.space_group_name_H-M   'P 1'
#
loop_
_entity.id
_entity.type
_entity.pdbx_description
1 polymer ?
#
loop_
_entity_poly.entity_id
_entity_poly.type
_entity_poly.pdbx_seq_one_letter_code
_entity_poly.pdbx_strand_id
1 'polypeptide(L)'
;YAVKIDGEEVARFTASQLAEGVNLGNVTSGNVWKHGTALLQAIDAKNRVVHGRFRGVHLAQIPDWLADVASERKPVELEKRMKQITEAQAKVNELAKPKAHTFSVVAVN
;
A
#
# COMPACT_ATOMS: atom_id res chain seq x y z
N TYR A 1 -2.30 14.94 27.67
CA TYR A 1 -1.03 14.98 26.93
C TYR A 1 -1.31 14.89 25.44
N ALA A 2 -0.66 15.74 24.65
CA ALA A 2 -0.67 15.68 23.19
C ALA A 2 0.51 14.82 22.73
N VAL A 3 0.23 13.80 21.94
CA VAL A 3 1.24 12.98 21.26
C VAL A 3 1.48 13.57 19.88
N LYS A 4 2.75 13.87 19.58
CA LYS A 4 3.17 14.40 18.28
C LYS A 4 4.15 13.46 17.60
N ILE A 5 3.98 13.29 16.29
CA ILE A 5 4.90 12.56 15.41
C ILE A 5 5.40 13.53 14.36
N ASP A 6 6.71 13.68 14.24
CA ASP A 6 7.38 14.66 13.37
C ASP A 6 6.88 16.11 13.59
N GLY A 7 6.53 16.43 14.84
CA GLY A 7 5.99 17.75 15.23
C GLY A 7 4.49 17.96 14.96
N GLU A 8 3.82 17.05 14.23
CA GLU A 8 2.37 17.08 14.01
C GLU A 8 1.65 16.38 15.18
N GLU A 9 0.64 17.03 15.78
CA GLU A 9 -0.20 16.38 16.80
C GLU A 9 -1.10 15.32 16.15
N VAL A 10 -0.99 14.09 16.61
CA VAL A 10 -1.71 12.95 16.03
C VAL A 10 -2.82 12.43 16.95
N ALA A 11 -2.67 12.60 18.27
CA ALA A 11 -3.65 12.14 19.25
C ALA A 11 -3.48 12.84 20.60
N ARG A 12 -4.52 12.77 21.44
CA ARG A 12 -4.49 13.18 22.84
C ARG A 12 -4.85 12.02 23.76
N PHE A 13 -4.08 11.87 24.82
CA PHE A 13 -4.29 10.83 25.85
C PHE A 13 -4.10 11.41 27.26
N THR A 14 -4.74 10.78 28.23
CA THR A 14 -4.50 11.02 29.67
C THR A 14 -3.21 10.32 30.13
N ALA A 15 -2.72 10.67 31.32
CA ALA A 15 -1.56 9.97 31.92
C ALA A 15 -1.83 8.47 32.11
N SER A 16 -3.04 8.10 32.58
CA SER A 16 -3.42 6.69 32.79
C SER A 16 -3.36 5.89 31.49
N GLN A 17 -3.95 6.43 30.41
CA GLN A 17 -3.93 5.78 29.09
C GLN A 17 -2.50 5.60 28.57
N LEU A 18 -1.63 6.60 28.74
CA LEU A 18 -0.23 6.48 28.33
C LEU A 18 0.53 5.43 29.15
N ALA A 19 0.26 5.33 30.45
CA ALA A 19 0.87 4.32 31.33
C ALA A 19 0.39 2.89 31.01
N GLU A 20 -0.86 2.74 30.61
CA GLU A 20 -1.43 1.46 30.13
C GLU A 20 -0.87 1.02 28.77
N GLY A 21 -0.29 1.97 28.02
CA GLY A 21 0.18 1.77 26.65
C GLY A 21 -0.92 2.06 25.63
N VAL A 22 -0.58 2.89 24.64
CA VAL A 22 -1.50 3.29 23.57
C VAL A 22 -1.06 2.73 22.22
N ASN A 23 -2.01 2.25 21.42
CA ASN A 23 -1.75 1.81 20.06
C ASN A 23 -1.86 2.98 19.07
N LEU A 24 -0.71 3.54 18.67
CA LEU A 24 -0.64 4.63 17.69
C LEU A 24 -0.98 4.18 16.25
N GLY A 25 -1.04 2.87 15.97
CA GLY A 25 -1.46 2.33 14.68
C GLY A 25 -2.94 2.57 14.36
N ASN A 26 -3.76 2.91 15.36
CA ASN A 26 -5.16 3.27 15.18
C ASN A 26 -5.37 4.73 14.78
N VAL A 27 -4.32 5.55 14.79
CA VAL A 27 -4.42 6.97 14.47
C VAL A 27 -4.50 7.16 12.96
N THR A 28 -5.41 8.04 12.53
CA THR A 28 -5.72 8.30 11.12
C THR A 28 -5.16 9.62 10.59
N SER A 29 -4.13 10.16 11.24
CA SER A 29 -3.48 11.43 10.93
C SER A 29 -1.95 11.33 11.08
N GLY A 30 -1.23 12.37 10.65
CA GLY A 30 0.23 12.39 10.71
C GLY A 30 0.96 11.65 9.59
N ASN A 31 2.27 11.84 9.53
CA ASN A 31 3.13 11.30 8.48
C ASN A 31 3.17 9.76 8.44
N VAL A 32 3.11 9.11 9.60
CA VAL A 32 3.08 7.64 9.68
C VAL A 32 1.82 7.08 9.03
N TRP A 33 0.65 7.65 9.33
CA TRP A 33 -0.61 7.24 8.70
C TRP A 33 -0.61 7.52 7.18
N LYS A 34 -0.12 8.70 6.77
CA LYS A 34 0.00 9.06 5.34
C LYS A 34 0.90 8.07 4.61
N HIS A 35 2.02 7.67 5.21
CA HIS A 35 2.94 6.69 4.65
C HIS A 35 2.28 5.30 4.54
N GLY A 36 1.64 4.80 5.59
CA GLY A 36 0.89 3.54 5.55
C GLY A 36 -0.21 3.52 4.49
N THR A 37 -0.96 4.62 4.37
CA THR A 37 -1.99 4.80 3.34
C THR A 37 -1.40 4.78 1.93
N ALA A 38 -0.29 5.48 1.69
CA ALA A 38 0.38 5.47 0.40
C ALA A 38 0.92 4.07 0.03
N LEU A 39 1.43 3.32 1.01
CA LEU A 39 1.85 1.93 0.81
C LEU A 39 0.66 1.04 0.42
N LEU A 40 -0.46 1.12 1.15
CA LEU A 40 -1.67 0.35 0.84
C LEU A 40 -2.18 0.66 -0.58
N GLN A 41 -2.26 1.93 -0.95
CA GLN A 41 -2.67 2.35 -2.30
C GLN A 41 -1.75 1.80 -3.39
N ALA A 42 -0.43 1.75 -3.15
CA ALA A 42 0.53 1.16 -4.08
C ALA A 42 0.34 -0.36 -4.21
N ILE A 43 0.06 -1.06 -3.10
CA ILE A 43 -0.26 -2.48 -3.09
C ILE A 43 -1.54 -2.75 -3.90
N ASP A 44 -2.60 -1.97 -3.67
CA ASP A 44 -3.87 -2.12 -4.39
C ASP A 44 -3.70 -1.87 -5.88
N ALA A 45 -2.93 -0.84 -6.26
CA ALA A 45 -2.61 -0.56 -7.65
C ALA A 45 -1.89 -1.73 -8.33
N LYS A 46 -0.89 -2.32 -7.66
CA LYS A 46 -0.21 -3.53 -8.15
C LYS A 46 -1.18 -4.71 -8.27
N ASN A 47 -2.01 -4.93 -7.26
CA ASN A 47 -2.95 -6.05 -7.22
C ASN A 47 -3.99 -5.96 -8.34
N ARG A 48 -4.40 -4.76 -8.75
CA ARG A 48 -5.24 -4.58 -9.96
C ARG A 48 -4.56 -5.12 -11.23
N VAL A 49 -3.25 -4.92 -11.39
CA VAL A 49 -2.51 -5.46 -12.55
C VAL A 49 -2.40 -6.99 -12.46
N VAL A 50 -2.11 -7.53 -11.28
CA VAL A 50 -2.08 -8.99 -11.04
C VAL A 50 -3.44 -9.61 -11.36
N HIS A 51 -4.51 -8.99 -10.87
CA HIS A 51 -5.88 -9.42 -11.15
C HIS A 51 -6.19 -9.37 -12.65
N GLY A 52 -5.82 -8.28 -13.33
CA GLY A 52 -5.97 -8.14 -14.77
C GLY A 52 -5.17 -9.18 -15.57
N ARG A 53 -3.96 -9.53 -15.14
CA ARG A 53 -3.16 -10.62 -15.73
C ARG A 53 -3.89 -11.96 -15.59
N PHE A 54 -4.50 -12.23 -14.45
CA PHE A 54 -5.18 -13.50 -14.23
C PHE A 54 -6.51 -13.57 -14.99
N ARG A 55 -7.42 -12.61 -14.77
CA ARG A 55 -8.76 -12.62 -15.38
C ARG A 55 -8.74 -12.29 -16.87
N GLY A 56 -7.88 -11.38 -17.30
CA GLY A 56 -7.84 -10.87 -18.66
C GLY A 56 -6.91 -11.63 -19.59
N VAL A 57 -6.09 -12.57 -19.10
CA VAL A 57 -5.15 -13.32 -19.93
C VAL A 57 -5.19 -14.83 -19.65
N HIS A 58 -5.05 -15.24 -18.38
CA HIS A 58 -5.06 -16.67 -18.05
C HIS A 58 -6.45 -17.30 -18.13
N LEU A 59 -7.44 -16.61 -17.56
CA LEU A 59 -8.84 -17.05 -17.54
C LEU A 59 -9.70 -16.33 -18.59
N ALA A 60 -9.08 -15.70 -19.58
CA ALA A 60 -9.81 -15.03 -20.64
C ALA A 60 -10.63 -16.07 -21.41
N GLN A 61 -11.94 -15.86 -21.46
CA GLN A 61 -12.83 -16.67 -22.28
C GLN A 61 -12.82 -16.11 -23.70
N ILE A 62 -12.01 -16.71 -24.56
CA ILE A 62 -11.87 -16.29 -25.95
C ILE A 62 -12.74 -17.21 -26.82
N PRO A 63 -13.58 -16.66 -27.72
CA PRO A 63 -14.30 -17.45 -28.70
C PRO A 63 -13.35 -18.25 -29.61
N ASP A 64 -13.75 -19.46 -30.01
CA ASP A 64 -12.89 -20.36 -30.79
C ASP A 64 -12.38 -19.74 -32.11
N TRP A 65 -13.20 -18.91 -32.76
CA TRP A 65 -12.81 -18.23 -34.01
C TRP A 65 -11.68 -17.18 -33.84
N LEU A 66 -11.29 -16.86 -32.59
CA LEU A 66 -10.15 -16.01 -32.25
C LEU A 66 -9.01 -16.77 -31.54
N ALA A 67 -9.09 -18.10 -31.43
CA ALA A 67 -8.15 -18.89 -30.64
C ALA A 67 -6.70 -18.69 -31.08
N ASP A 68 -6.43 -18.67 -32.38
CA ASP A 68 -5.07 -18.49 -32.93
C ASP A 68 -4.50 -17.13 -32.57
N VAL A 69 -5.29 -16.06 -32.78
CA VAL A 69 -4.91 -14.68 -32.44
C VAL A 69 -4.66 -14.53 -30.95
N ALA A 70 -5.48 -15.16 -30.10
CA ALA A 70 -5.28 -15.13 -28.66
C ALA A 70 -4.04 -15.92 -28.22
N SER A 71 -3.76 -17.05 -28.84
CA SER A 71 -2.56 -17.84 -28.59
C SER A 71 -1.28 -17.02 -28.86
N GLU A 72 -1.24 -16.33 -30.00
CA GLU A 72 -0.12 -15.45 -30.37
C GLU A 72 0.03 -14.24 -29.44
N ARG A 73 -1.08 -13.63 -29.01
CA ARG A 73 -1.05 -12.43 -28.14
C ARG A 73 -0.79 -12.73 -26.67
N LYS A 74 -1.15 -13.92 -26.19
CA LYS A 74 -1.02 -14.32 -24.79
C LYS A 74 0.39 -14.11 -24.22
N PRO A 75 1.49 -14.57 -24.83
CA PRO A 75 2.83 -14.35 -24.28
C PRO A 75 3.17 -12.86 -24.18
N VAL A 76 2.82 -12.06 -25.19
CA VAL A 76 3.08 -10.61 -25.21
C VAL A 76 2.34 -9.89 -24.07
N GLU A 77 1.06 -10.19 -23.87
CA GLU A 77 0.31 -9.60 -22.77
C GLU A 77 0.81 -10.09 -21.41
N LEU A 78 1.22 -11.35 -21.27
CA LEU A 78 1.82 -11.84 -20.02
C LEU A 78 3.13 -11.12 -19.67
N GLU A 79 4.01 -10.94 -20.64
CA GLU A 79 5.28 -10.23 -20.46
C GLU A 79 5.06 -8.77 -20.07
N LYS A 80 4.18 -8.08 -20.80
CA LYS A 80 3.78 -6.69 -20.51
C LYS A 80 3.25 -6.54 -19.09
N ARG A 81 2.34 -7.41 -18.64
CA ARG A 81 1.81 -7.37 -17.27
C ARG A 81 2.88 -7.71 -16.25
N MET A 82 3.78 -8.63 -16.55
CA MET A 82 4.87 -8.98 -15.64
C MET A 82 5.81 -7.79 -15.42
N LYS A 83 6.18 -7.07 -16.49
CA LYS A 83 6.97 -5.84 -16.39
C LYS A 83 6.27 -4.80 -15.49
N GLN A 84 4.98 -4.56 -15.72
CA GLN A 84 4.18 -3.65 -14.89
C GLN A 84 4.13 -4.08 -13.42
N ILE A 85 4.00 -5.37 -13.14
CA ILE A 85 3.99 -5.92 -11.79
C ILE A 85 5.34 -5.72 -11.12
N THR A 86 6.45 -6.01 -11.81
CA THR A 86 7.81 -5.83 -11.30
C THR A 86 8.10 -4.37 -10.95
N GLU A 87 7.75 -3.44 -11.85
CA GLU A 87 7.90 -2.00 -11.61
C GLU A 87 7.05 -1.53 -10.42
N ALA A 88 5.78 -1.96 -10.34
CA ALA A 88 4.91 -1.63 -9.23
C ALA A 88 5.41 -2.25 -7.90
N GLN A 89 5.94 -3.47 -7.93
CA GLN A 89 6.51 -4.13 -6.76
C GLN A 89 7.76 -3.41 -6.26
N ALA A 90 8.62 -2.90 -7.13
CA ALA A 90 9.76 -2.08 -6.73
C ALA A 90 9.32 -0.83 -5.97
N LYS A 91 8.26 -0.15 -6.43
CA LYS A 91 7.66 0.99 -5.71
C LYS A 91 7.08 0.60 -4.36
N VAL A 92 6.38 -0.53 -4.27
CA VAL A 92 5.88 -1.06 -2.99
C VAL A 92 7.03 -1.35 -2.03
N ASN A 93 8.11 -1.98 -2.50
CA ASN A 93 9.27 -2.29 -1.68
C ASN A 93 9.95 -1.03 -1.14
N GLU A 94 10.06 0.02 -1.98
CA GLU A 94 10.61 1.30 -1.54
C GLU A 94 9.73 1.95 -0.47
N LEU A 95 8.41 1.96 -0.67
CA LEU A 95 7.45 2.47 0.31
C LEU A 95 7.37 1.59 1.57
N ALA A 96 7.71 0.31 1.52
CA ALA A 96 7.66 -0.56 2.70
C ALA A 96 8.83 -0.33 3.66
N LYS A 97 9.88 0.40 3.24
CA LYS A 97 11.03 0.70 4.10
C LYS A 97 10.60 1.56 5.29
N PRO A 98 10.95 1.17 6.53
CA PRO A 98 10.75 2.01 7.69
C PRO A 98 11.46 3.35 7.55
N LYS A 99 10.83 4.41 8.06
CA LYS A 99 11.43 5.74 8.16
C LYS A 99 11.60 6.10 9.62
N ALA A 100 12.69 6.80 9.92
CA ALA A 100 12.87 7.37 11.24
C ALA A 100 11.83 8.49 11.44
N HIS A 101 11.17 8.48 12.59
CA HIS A 101 10.20 9.48 13.00
C HIS A 101 10.54 10.00 14.40
N THR A 102 10.25 11.27 14.65
CA THR A 102 10.42 11.86 15.98
C THR A 102 9.12 11.81 16.75
N PHE A 103 9.11 11.16 17.91
CA PHE A 103 7.96 11.08 18.79
C PHE A 103 8.15 12.03 19.97
N SER A 104 7.12 12.80 20.31
CA SER A 104 7.11 13.62 21.52
C SER A 104 5.76 13.60 22.21
N VAL A 105 5.79 13.72 23.54
CA VAL A 105 4.61 13.81 24.39
C VAL A 105 4.70 15.13 25.14
N VAL A 106 3.71 15.99 24.94
CA VAL A 106 3.68 17.33 25.52
C VAL A 106 2.50 17.45 26.47
N ALA A 107 2.72 17.98 27.67
CA ALA A 107 1.63 18.35 28.56
C ALA A 107 0.77 19.43 27.89
N VAL A 108 -0.54 19.25 27.91
CA VAL A 108 -1.50 20.23 27.40
C VAL A 108 -2.28 20.68 28.62
N ASN A 109 -2.28 21.99 28.87
CA ASN A 109 -3.09 22.61 29.93
C ASN A 109 -4.57 22.47 29.64
#